data_AF-A0A447S2X7-F1
#
_entry.id   AF-A0A447S2X7-F1
#
_cell.length_a   1.000
_cell.length_b   1.000
_cell.length_c   1.000
_cell.angle_alpha   90.00
_cell.angle_beta   90.00
_cell.angle_gamma   90.00
#
_symmetry.space_group_name_H-M   'P 1'
#
loop_
_entity.id
_entity.type
_entity.pdbx_description
1 polymer ?
#
loop_
_entity_poly.entity_id
_entity_poly.type
_entity_poly.pdbx_seq_one_letter_code
_entity_poly.pdbx_strand_id
1 'polypeptide(L)' 'MWQERLAQLVTTCHWIGAKGWAPATGGNMSVRQDDTWCWLSESGRDKGSLTTEDFSAG' A
#
# COMPACT_ATOMS: atom_id res chain seq x y z
N MET A 1 14.13 -5.95 7.44
CA MET A 1 14.38 -4.83 6.49
C MET A 1 13.21 -4.53 5.56
N TRP A 2 12.39 -5.50 5.12
CA TRP A 2 11.24 -5.19 4.25
C TRP A 2 9.94 -4.85 4.99
N GLN A 3 9.70 -5.45 6.15
CA GLN A 3 8.55 -5.12 7.00
C GLN A 3 8.49 -3.63 7.38
N GLU A 4 9.64 -3.00 7.57
CA GLU A 4 9.71 -1.56 7.87
C GLU A 4 9.29 -0.68 6.68
N ARG A 5 9.67 -1.06 5.44
CA ARG A 5 9.23 -0.33 4.24
C ARG A 5 7.74 -0.53 3.96
N LEU A 6 7.21 -1.73 4.18
CA LEU A 6 5.77 -1.97 4.10
C LEU A 6 5.02 -1.16 5.18
N ALA A 7 5.55 -1.07 6.39
CA ALA A 7 4.95 -0.25 7.45
C ALA A 7 4.94 1.25 7.10
N GLN A 8 6.02 1.76 6.48
CA GLN A 8 6.07 3.14 5.96
C GLN A 8 5.05 3.38 4.84
N LEU A 9 4.89 2.40 3.94
CA LEU A 9 3.89 2.46 2.88
C LEU A 9 2.47 2.47 3.47
N VAL A 10 2.17 1.59 4.43
CA VAL A 10 0.89 1.55 5.15
C VAL A 10 0.59 2.89 5.82
N THR A 11 1.57 3.47 6.52
CA THR A 11 1.45 4.80 7.13
C THR A 11 1.11 5.87 6.09
N THR A 12 1.73 5.81 4.92
CA THR A 12 1.43 6.71 3.79
C THR A 12 0.02 6.51 3.26
N CYS A 13 -0.44 5.25 3.14
CA CYS A 13 -1.80 4.92 2.71
C CYS A 13 -2.84 5.50 3.67
N HIS A 14 -2.63 5.37 4.98
CA HIS A 14 -3.50 5.95 6.01
C HIS A 14 -3.54 7.48 5.91
N TRP A 15 -2.39 8.13 5.70
CA TRP A 15 -2.33 9.58 5.52
C TRP A 15 -3.09 10.05 4.27
N ILE A 16 -2.89 9.38 3.12
CA ILE A 16 -3.61 9.67 1.87
C ILE A 16 -5.13 9.45 2.05
N GLY A 17 -5.52 8.34 2.70
CA GLY A 17 -6.91 8.04 3.02
C GLY A 17 -7.55 9.11 3.91
N ALA A 18 -6.85 9.54 4.96
CA ALA A 18 -7.31 10.61 5.85
C ALA A 18 -7.46 11.97 5.16
N LYS A 19 -6.76 12.20 4.04
CA LYS A 19 -6.94 13.39 3.19
C LYS A 19 -8.08 13.25 2.18
N GLY A 20 -8.67 12.06 2.03
CA GLY A 20 -9.69 11.78 1.03
C GLY A 20 -9.13 11.70 -0.40
N TRP A 21 -7.81 11.50 -0.55
CA TRP A 21 -7.14 11.52 -1.85
C TRP A 21 -7.14 10.17 -2.58
N ALA A 22 -7.59 9.12 -1.89
CA ALA A 22 -7.93 7.83 -2.47
C ALA A 22 -9.40 7.51 -2.17
N PRO A 23 -10.37 8.20 -2.82
CA PRO A 23 -11.78 7.98 -2.54
C PRO A 23 -12.22 6.56 -2.95
N ALA A 24 -13.04 5.95 -2.09
CA ALA A 24 -13.49 4.56 -2.21
C ALA A 24 -12.32 3.57 -2.32
N THR A 25 -12.31 2.72 -3.33
CA THR A 25 -11.27 1.69 -3.57
C THR A 25 -10.30 2.11 -4.68
N GLY A 26 -10.36 3.38 -5.09
CA GLY A 26 -9.60 3.91 -6.23
C GLY A 26 -8.10 3.95 -5.98
N GLY A 27 -7.33 3.45 -6.95
CA GLY A 27 -5.87 3.45 -6.95
C GLY A 27 -5.25 2.16 -6.41
N ASN A 28 -3.94 2.01 -6.64
CA ASN A 28 -3.10 0.95 -6.10
C ASN A 28 -1.83 1.57 -5.53
N MET A 29 -1.28 0.93 -4.50
CA MET A 29 -0.03 1.34 -3.88
C MET A 29 0.99 0.25 -4.11
N SER A 30 2.20 0.64 -4.50
CA SER A 30 3.29 -0.30 -4.68
C SER A 30 4.61 0.24 -4.17
N VAL A 31 5.48 -0.68 -3.79
CA VAL A 31 6.86 -0.35 -3.43
C VAL A 31 7.80 -1.36 -4.06
N ARG A 32 8.84 -0.85 -4.72
CA ARG A 32 9.84 -1.65 -5.44
C ARG A 32 10.78 -2.32 -4.45
N GLN A 33 10.90 -3.63 -4.50
CA GLN A 33 11.88 -4.38 -3.71
C GLN A 33 13.24 -4.35 -4.40
N ASP A 34 13.27 -4.65 -5.69
CA ASP A 34 14.46 -4.67 -6.54
C ASP A 34 14.05 -4.46 -8.02
N ASP A 35 14.97 -4.68 -8.96
CA ASP A 35 14.74 -4.48 -10.40
C ASP A 35 13.69 -5.43 -10.99
N THR A 36 13.38 -6.51 -10.28
CA THR A 36 12.51 -7.60 -10.75
C THR A 36 11.24 -7.77 -9.92
N TRP A 37 11.22 -7.29 -8.68
CA TRP A 37 10.11 -7.50 -7.75
C TRP A 37 9.53 -6.19 -7.21
N CYS A 38 8.20 -6.14 -7.12
CA CYS A 38 7.50 -5.10 -6.39
C CYS A 38 6.37 -5.67 -5.53
N TRP A 39 6.02 -4.94 -4.48
CA TRP A 39 4.89 -5.28 -3.62
C TRP A 39 3.71 -4.43 -4.03
N LEU A 40 2.55 -5.05 -4.19
CA LEU A 40 1.33 -4.40 -4.62
C LEU A 40 0.23 -4.56 -3.58
N SER A 41 -0.49 -3.48 -3.29
CA SER A 41 -1.69 -3.52 -2.46
C SER A 41 -2.81 -4.33 -3.14
N GLU A 42 -3.58 -5.07 -2.36
CA GLU A 42 -4.79 -5.74 -2.83
C GLU A 42 -5.77 -4.74 -3.51
N SER A 43 -6.38 -5.17 -4.60
CA SER A 43 -7.40 -4.40 -5.32
C SER A 43 -8.72 -4.38 -4.52
N GLY A 44 -9.54 -3.34 -4.71
CA GLY A 44 -10.85 -3.28 -4.07
C GLY A 44 -10.86 -3.01 -2.55
N ARG A 45 -9.68 -2.87 -1.91
CA ARG A 45 -9.60 -2.39 -0.51
C ARG A 45 -9.48 -0.88 -0.42
N ASP A 46 -10.12 -0.33 0.62
CA ASP A 46 -9.92 1.05 1.07
C ASP A 46 -8.45 1.24 1.48
N LYS A 47 -7.80 2.23 0.87
CA LYS A 47 -6.38 2.50 1.12
C LYS A 47 -6.14 3.03 2.52
N GLY A 48 -7.13 3.69 3.12
CA GLY A 48 -7.06 4.17 4.50
C GLY A 48 -7.01 3.06 5.55
N SER A 49 -7.33 1.81 5.19
CA SER A 49 -7.39 0.67 6.13
C SER A 49 -6.39 -0.45 5.83
N LEU A 50 -5.51 -0.27 4.84
CA LEU A 50 -4.50 -1.28 4.49
C LEU A 50 -3.59 -1.60 5.66
N THR A 51 -3.21 -2.87 5.74
CA THR A 51 -2.20 -3.43 6.63
C THR A 51 -1.05 -3.99 5.80
N THR A 52 0.05 -4.39 6.43
CA THR A 52 1.18 -5.00 5.72
C THR A 52 0.82 -6.35 5.10
N GLU A 53 -0.23 -7.02 5.58
CA GLU A 53 -0.73 -8.31 5.09
C GLU A 53 -1.50 -8.17 3.78
N ASP A 54 -1.97 -6.97 3.46
CA ASP A 54 -2.70 -6.67 2.22
C ASP A 54 -1.76 -6.41 1.03
N PHE A 55 -0.47 -6.72 1.17
CA PHE A 55 0.52 -6.58 0.11
C PHE A 55 1.06 -7.94 -0.34
N SER A 56 1.02 -8.19 -1.64
CA SER A 56 1.61 -9.38 -2.25
C SER A 56 2.81 -9.00 -3.14
N ALA A 57 3.80 -9.88 -3.17
CA ALA A 57 4.90 -9.77 -4.13
C ALA A 57 4.39 -10.13 -5.53
N GLY A 58 4.65 -9.26 -6.50
CA GLY A 58 4.36 -9.46 -7.91
C GLY A 58 5.57 -9.18 -8.78
#